data_AF-A0A933MJ67-F1
#
_entry.id   AF-A0A933MJ67-F1
#
_cell.length_a   1.000
_cell.length_b   1.000
_cell.length_c   1.000
_cell.angle_alpha   90.00
_cell.angle_beta   90.00
_cell.angle_gamma   90.00
#
_symmetry.space_group_name_H-M   'P 1'
#
loop_
_entity.id
_entity.type
_entity.pdbx_description
1 polymer ?
#
loop_
_entity_poly.entity_id
_entity_poly.type
_entity_poly.pdbx_seq_one_letter_code
_entity_poly.pdbx_strand_id
1 'polypeptide(L)'
;MTVWISDDIVSGWYYRGPQRQGGRLVYSDVAIETALKLKGIYHLPLHQTQGSVYSLFKALVVTITSPDYTRFSRRGATVNPSLQASMPSRPIALVFDSTGLKVYGEGEWKTRMHGISKRRTWRKFHLAVNASNQDFVVVWQDDRDGWVDIYARVYNYKCEPQTPEVKVNEDGIKLDHILPVVSFTDAGIAVAWQDNRDGVTKADIYFRYLKYDLSPITPSKRVNGDVEAKHFSPAIAASDSGYFTIAWISYQNHAYGDIYAQRYDRDANAINQNIKVNLSITPVACRIPSVTMGIDNVSFWTSWADSQNTSLMYQIRARYFDKNPGQRAGRHLWAVL
;
A
#
# COMPACT_ATOMS: atom_id res chain seq x y z
N MET A 1 -5.64 -15.30 -7.84
CA MET A 1 -4.46 -15.12 -8.73
C MET A 1 -4.76 -13.98 -9.68
N THR A 2 -3.98 -12.91 -9.62
CA THR A 2 -4.21 -11.70 -10.43
C THR A 2 -3.13 -11.61 -11.50
N VAL A 3 -3.52 -11.59 -12.78
CA VAL A 3 -2.60 -11.65 -13.93
C VAL A 3 -2.84 -10.47 -14.86
N TRP A 4 -1.75 -9.84 -15.29
CA TRP A 4 -1.73 -8.70 -16.21
C TRP A 4 -1.03 -9.10 -17.49
N ILE A 5 -1.52 -8.63 -18.63
CA ILE A 5 -0.83 -8.74 -19.92
C ILE A 5 -0.62 -7.30 -20.42
N SER A 6 0.62 -6.94 -20.72
CA SER A 6 0.93 -5.63 -21.30
C SER A 6 0.39 -5.51 -22.72
N ASP A 7 -0.08 -4.32 -23.10
CA ASP A 7 -0.59 -4.02 -24.44
C ASP A 7 0.44 -4.31 -25.55
N ASP A 8 1.73 -4.18 -25.24
CA ASP A 8 2.85 -4.55 -26.14
C ASP A 8 2.90 -6.04 -26.45
N ILE A 9 2.54 -6.89 -25.47
CA ILE A 9 2.47 -8.36 -25.66
C ILE A 9 1.25 -8.70 -26.51
N VAL A 10 0.10 -8.04 -26.27
CA VAL A 10 -1.13 -8.26 -27.05
C VAL A 10 -0.92 -7.84 -28.51
N SER A 11 -0.36 -6.65 -28.73
CA SER A 11 -0.11 -6.12 -30.08
C SER A 11 0.98 -6.91 -30.83
N GLY A 12 1.99 -7.40 -30.11
CA GLY A 12 3.06 -8.25 -30.61
C GLY A 12 2.76 -9.75 -30.65
N TRP A 13 1.53 -10.19 -30.37
CA TRP A 13 1.21 -11.61 -30.17
C TRP A 13 1.37 -12.48 -31.44
N TYR A 14 0.97 -11.93 -32.60
CA TYR A 14 1.06 -12.63 -33.88
C TYR A 14 2.33 -12.26 -34.64
N TYR A 15 2.91 -13.22 -35.34
CA TYR A 15 4.10 -13.00 -36.15
C TYR A 15 3.78 -12.16 -37.38
N ARG A 16 4.60 -11.13 -37.66
CA ARG A 16 4.42 -10.19 -38.78
C ARG A 16 5.56 -10.20 -39.81
N GLY A 17 6.53 -11.11 -39.67
CA GLY A 17 7.72 -11.15 -40.54
C GLY A 17 7.51 -11.94 -41.84
N PRO A 18 8.54 -12.02 -42.70
CA PRO A 18 8.48 -12.80 -43.94
C PRO A 18 8.27 -14.29 -43.64
N GLN A 19 7.57 -14.98 -44.55
CA GLN A 19 7.40 -16.43 -44.46
C GLN A 19 8.76 -17.12 -44.61
N ARG A 20 9.02 -18.09 -43.73
CA ARG A 20 10.21 -18.96 -43.80
C ARG A 20 9.86 -20.28 -44.46
N GLN A 21 10.81 -20.86 -45.18
CA GLN A 21 10.66 -22.17 -45.81
C GLN A 21 10.53 -23.24 -44.71
N GLY A 22 9.46 -24.04 -44.73
CA GLY A 22 9.20 -25.11 -43.73
C GLY A 22 8.01 -24.92 -42.80
N GLY A 23 7.24 -23.82 -42.89
CA GLY A 23 5.95 -23.68 -42.22
C GLY A 23 5.56 -22.24 -41.87
N ARG A 24 4.25 -21.96 -41.78
CA ARG A 24 3.71 -20.63 -41.44
C ARG A 24 3.88 -20.36 -39.93
N LEU A 25 4.79 -19.46 -39.57
CA LEU A 25 4.86 -18.88 -38.22
C LEU A 25 3.62 -18.01 -37.97
N VAL A 26 2.71 -18.47 -37.11
CA VAL A 26 1.48 -17.75 -36.76
C VAL A 26 1.68 -16.84 -35.55
N TYR A 27 2.43 -17.30 -34.55
CA TYR A 27 2.67 -16.57 -33.29
C TYR A 27 4.09 -16.01 -33.25
N SER A 28 4.29 -14.87 -32.60
CA SER A 28 5.62 -14.29 -32.41
C SER A 28 6.47 -15.07 -31.40
N ASP A 29 7.77 -14.76 -31.28
CA ASP A 29 8.60 -15.31 -30.19
C ASP A 29 8.09 -14.83 -28.82
N VAL A 30 7.65 -13.56 -28.71
CA VAL A 30 7.05 -12.98 -27.50
C VAL A 30 5.86 -13.80 -27.00
N ALA A 31 4.98 -14.27 -27.90
CA ALA A 31 3.84 -15.10 -27.52
C ALA A 31 4.26 -16.46 -26.95
N ILE A 32 5.26 -17.11 -27.56
CA ILE A 32 5.80 -18.39 -27.07
C ILE A 32 6.52 -18.20 -25.74
N GLU A 33 7.35 -17.17 -25.63
CA GLU A 33 8.09 -16.84 -24.42
C GLU A 33 7.14 -16.58 -23.25
N THR A 34 6.12 -15.75 -23.45
CA THR A 34 5.13 -15.39 -22.42
C THR A 34 4.39 -16.64 -21.91
N ALA A 35 3.95 -17.51 -22.81
CA ALA A 35 3.28 -18.75 -22.43
C ALA A 35 4.21 -19.72 -21.67
N LEU A 36 5.48 -19.82 -22.07
CA LEU A 36 6.45 -20.67 -21.39
C LEU A 36 6.92 -20.09 -20.04
N LYS A 37 6.91 -18.77 -19.86
CA LYS A 37 7.09 -18.14 -18.55
C LYS A 37 5.94 -18.48 -17.59
N LEU A 38 4.69 -18.40 -18.07
CA LEU A 38 3.53 -18.86 -17.29
C LEU A 38 3.64 -20.34 -16.92
N LYS A 39 4.04 -21.20 -17.87
CA LYS A 39 4.35 -22.60 -17.61
C LYS A 39 5.37 -22.75 -16.47
N GLY A 40 6.45 -21.99 -16.52
CA GLY A 40 7.53 -22.03 -15.54
C GLY A 40 7.09 -21.59 -14.14
N ILE A 41 6.36 -20.47 -14.05
CA ILE A 41 5.86 -19.90 -12.79
C ILE A 41 4.87 -20.85 -12.10
N TYR A 42 3.96 -21.45 -12.86
CA TYR A 42 2.89 -22.30 -12.31
C TYR A 42 3.20 -23.80 -12.40
N HIS A 43 4.42 -24.17 -12.79
CA HIS A 43 4.86 -25.56 -12.94
C HIS A 43 3.93 -26.44 -13.78
N LEU A 44 3.40 -25.89 -14.88
CA LEU A 44 2.40 -26.58 -15.71
C LEU A 44 3.06 -27.49 -16.77
N PRO A 45 2.46 -28.64 -17.12
CA PRO A 45 2.67 -29.32 -18.38
C PRO A 45 2.26 -28.46 -19.60
N LEU A 46 2.79 -28.75 -20.79
CA LEU A 46 2.53 -27.94 -22.00
C LEU A 46 1.06 -27.91 -22.42
N HIS A 47 0.35 -29.03 -22.29
CA HIS A 47 -1.09 -29.10 -22.57
C HIS A 47 -1.92 -28.27 -21.58
N GLN A 48 -1.56 -28.31 -20.30
CA GLN A 48 -2.20 -27.46 -19.29
C GLN A 48 -1.88 -25.99 -19.54
N THR A 49 -0.66 -25.67 -19.96
CA THR A 49 -0.26 -24.31 -20.32
C THR A 49 -1.14 -23.74 -21.44
N GLN A 50 -1.41 -24.52 -22.49
CA GLN A 50 -2.34 -24.13 -23.56
C GLN A 50 -3.74 -23.82 -23.00
N GLY A 51 -4.28 -24.71 -22.16
CA GLY A 51 -5.59 -24.51 -21.54
C GLY A 51 -5.63 -23.28 -20.63
N SER A 52 -4.59 -23.07 -19.82
CA SER A 52 -4.45 -21.93 -18.92
C SER A 52 -4.35 -20.61 -19.67
N VAL A 53 -3.51 -20.52 -20.72
CA VAL A 53 -3.40 -19.31 -21.55
C VAL A 53 -4.72 -19.00 -22.24
N TYR A 54 -5.40 -20.01 -22.79
CA TYR A 54 -6.72 -19.83 -23.40
C TYR A 54 -7.77 -19.34 -22.39
N SER A 55 -7.85 -19.97 -21.22
CA SER A 55 -8.79 -19.59 -20.16
C SER A 55 -8.52 -18.17 -19.65
N LEU A 56 -7.23 -17.82 -19.51
CA LEU A 56 -6.79 -16.49 -19.12
C LEU A 56 -7.23 -15.42 -20.13
N PHE A 57 -7.05 -15.67 -21.43
CA PHE A 57 -7.45 -14.73 -22.47
C PHE A 57 -8.95 -14.52 -22.53
N LYS A 58 -9.71 -15.61 -22.32
CA LYS A 58 -11.17 -15.53 -22.20
C LYS A 58 -11.61 -14.71 -20.98
N ALA A 59 -10.94 -14.89 -19.84
CA ALA A 59 -11.22 -14.13 -18.62
C ALA A 59 -10.84 -12.64 -18.74
N LEU A 60 -9.76 -12.33 -19.45
CA LEU A 60 -9.30 -10.96 -19.71
C LEU A 60 -10.02 -10.28 -20.89
N VAL A 61 -10.94 -10.99 -21.57
CA VAL A 61 -11.71 -10.49 -22.72
C VAL A 61 -10.79 -9.94 -23.83
N VAL A 62 -9.66 -10.60 -24.07
CA VAL A 62 -8.72 -10.26 -25.16
C VAL A 62 -8.99 -11.12 -26.40
N THR A 63 -8.83 -10.53 -27.59
CA THR A 63 -9.18 -11.16 -28.88
C THR A 63 -8.09 -12.08 -29.44
N ILE A 64 -6.97 -12.24 -28.73
CA ILE A 64 -5.86 -13.10 -29.12
C ILE A 64 -6.09 -14.56 -28.74
N THR A 65 -5.45 -15.48 -29.47
CA THR A 65 -5.63 -16.93 -29.28
C THR A 65 -4.40 -17.58 -28.68
N SER A 66 -4.59 -18.64 -27.89
CA SER A 66 -3.48 -19.40 -27.31
C SER A 66 -2.76 -20.21 -28.39
N PRO A 67 -1.41 -20.23 -28.41
CA PRO A 67 -0.67 -21.23 -29.15
C PRO A 67 -0.96 -22.64 -28.65
N ASP A 68 -0.84 -23.61 -29.56
CA ASP A 68 -0.99 -25.01 -29.22
C ASP A 68 0.28 -25.57 -28.54
N TYR A 69 0.11 -26.67 -27.80
CA TYR A 69 1.20 -27.32 -27.08
C TYR A 69 2.34 -27.78 -28.00
N THR A 70 2.05 -28.11 -29.27
CA THR A 70 3.08 -28.53 -30.23
C THR A 70 3.99 -27.36 -30.60
N ARG A 71 3.44 -26.14 -30.70
CA ARG A 71 4.20 -24.91 -30.93
C ARG A 71 5.07 -24.55 -29.73
N PHE A 72 4.55 -24.71 -28.51
CA PHE A 72 5.36 -24.53 -27.30
C PHE A 72 6.53 -25.51 -27.24
N SER A 73 6.28 -26.79 -27.53
CA SER A 73 7.32 -27.83 -27.55
C SER A 73 8.42 -27.53 -28.59
N ARG A 74 8.02 -27.26 -29.83
CA ARG A 74 8.95 -27.04 -30.95
C ARG A 74 9.74 -25.74 -30.84
N ARG A 75 9.14 -24.68 -30.32
CA ARG A 75 9.76 -23.35 -30.25
C ARG A 75 10.34 -23.00 -28.89
N GLY A 76 10.02 -23.76 -27.84
CA GLY A 76 10.58 -23.53 -26.52
C GLY A 76 12.10 -23.68 -26.47
N ALA A 77 12.66 -24.59 -27.27
CA ALA A 77 14.11 -24.76 -27.41
C ALA A 77 14.81 -23.55 -28.04
N THR A 78 14.13 -22.80 -28.92
CA THR A 78 14.73 -21.66 -29.63
C THR A 78 14.55 -20.32 -28.92
N VAL A 79 13.48 -20.16 -28.13
CA VAL A 79 13.10 -18.87 -27.52
C VAL A 79 13.76 -18.65 -26.15
N ASN A 80 14.34 -19.69 -25.54
CA ASN A 80 15.05 -19.66 -24.25
C ASN A 80 14.42 -18.71 -23.19
N PRO A 81 13.19 -19.01 -22.71
CA PRO A 81 12.49 -18.13 -21.78
C PRO A 81 13.21 -18.09 -20.44
N SER A 82 13.99 -17.05 -20.19
CA SER A 82 14.64 -16.84 -18.90
C SER A 82 13.59 -16.39 -17.87
N LEU A 83 13.53 -17.07 -16.72
CA LEU A 83 12.73 -16.67 -15.56
C LEU A 83 13.50 -15.73 -14.62
N GLN A 84 14.58 -15.12 -15.10
CA GLN A 84 15.31 -14.15 -14.31
C GLN A 84 14.44 -12.90 -14.13
N ALA A 85 13.80 -12.79 -12.97
CA ALA A 85 13.39 -11.50 -12.47
C ALA A 85 14.63 -10.60 -12.50
N SER A 86 14.50 -9.42 -13.12
CA SER A 86 15.53 -8.39 -13.00
C SER A 86 15.62 -8.04 -11.52
N MET A 87 16.59 -8.64 -10.83
CA MET A 87 16.91 -8.24 -9.47
C MET A 87 17.39 -6.79 -9.59
N PRO A 88 16.73 -5.83 -8.92
CA PRO A 88 17.21 -4.46 -8.95
C PRO A 88 18.68 -4.46 -8.52
N SER A 89 19.50 -3.63 -9.20
CA SER A 89 20.94 -3.53 -8.95
C SER A 89 21.30 -3.02 -7.54
N ARG A 90 20.28 -2.61 -6.76
CA ARG A 90 20.40 -2.17 -5.38
C ARG A 90 19.71 -3.16 -4.44
N PRO A 91 20.19 -3.30 -3.19
CA PRO A 91 19.52 -4.09 -2.17
C PRO A 91 18.05 -3.69 -2.02
N ILE A 92 17.16 -4.68 -1.98
CA ILE A 92 15.77 -4.48 -1.58
C ILE A 92 15.72 -4.70 -0.07
N ALA A 93 15.49 -3.63 0.70
CA ALA A 93 15.13 -3.76 2.10
C ALA A 93 13.64 -4.10 2.21
N LEU A 94 13.32 -5.30 2.68
CA LEU A 94 11.96 -5.67 3.07
C LEU A 94 11.78 -5.32 4.55
N VAL A 95 11.10 -4.22 4.83
CA VAL A 95 10.74 -3.82 6.19
C VAL A 95 9.35 -4.37 6.50
N PHE A 96 9.27 -5.31 7.44
CA PHE A 96 8.01 -5.76 8.01
C PHE A 96 7.66 -4.85 9.18
N ASP A 97 6.73 -3.92 8.98
CA ASP A 97 5.99 -3.32 10.08
C ASP A 97 4.88 -4.30 10.46
N SER A 98 4.94 -4.82 11.68
CA SER A 98 3.75 -5.35 12.33
C SER A 98 3.12 -4.21 13.12
N THR A 99 1.80 -4.07 13.05
CA THR A 99 1.06 -3.21 13.97
C THR A 99 1.42 -3.61 15.41
N GLY A 100 2.12 -2.69 16.08
CA GLY A 100 2.71 -2.91 17.38
C GLY A 100 1.63 -3.07 18.45
N LEU A 101 1.47 -4.29 18.94
CA LEU A 101 0.62 -4.60 20.08
C LEU A 101 1.54 -4.89 21.27
N LYS A 102 1.63 -3.99 22.25
CA LYS A 102 2.40 -4.22 23.48
C LYS A 102 1.45 -4.40 24.65
N VAL A 103 1.62 -5.49 25.37
CA VAL A 103 0.97 -5.72 26.66
C VAL A 103 1.64 -4.80 27.68
N TYR A 104 0.90 -3.83 28.18
CA TYR A 104 1.30 -3.02 29.32
C TYR A 104 0.65 -3.59 30.59
N GLY A 105 1.38 -3.60 31.70
CA GLY A 105 0.98 -4.23 32.96
C GLY A 105 1.93 -5.33 33.40
N GLU A 106 1.48 -6.15 34.33
CA GLU A 106 2.35 -7.12 35.00
C GLU A 106 2.67 -8.32 34.09
N GLY A 107 3.96 -8.47 33.79
CA GLY A 107 4.50 -9.60 33.02
C GLY A 107 4.33 -10.93 33.75
N GLU A 108 4.37 -12.04 33.00
CA GLU A 108 4.08 -13.38 33.53
C GLU A 108 4.91 -13.78 34.74
N TRP A 109 6.20 -13.42 34.73
CA TRP A 109 7.09 -13.69 35.86
C TRP A 109 6.64 -12.95 37.13
N LYS A 110 6.32 -11.66 37.02
CA LYS A 110 5.84 -10.86 38.16
C LYS A 110 4.53 -11.43 38.70
N THR A 111 3.60 -11.77 37.81
CA THR A 111 2.31 -12.38 38.20
C THR A 111 2.51 -13.71 38.93
N ARG A 112 3.46 -14.55 38.50
CA ARG A 112 3.76 -15.83 39.16
C ARG A 112 4.43 -15.66 40.52
N MET A 113 5.34 -14.70 40.66
CA MET A 113 6.11 -14.52 41.90
C MET A 113 5.40 -13.67 42.96
N HIS A 114 4.60 -12.69 42.52
CA HIS A 114 4.08 -11.64 43.41
C HIS A 114 2.57 -11.39 43.27
N GLY A 115 1.86 -12.22 42.51
CA GLY A 115 0.42 -12.05 42.27
C GLY A 115 0.09 -10.87 41.36
N ILE A 116 -1.20 -10.58 41.22
CA ILE A 116 -1.71 -9.51 40.35
C ILE A 116 -2.02 -8.28 41.21
N SER A 117 -1.36 -7.16 40.95
CA SER A 117 -1.71 -5.85 41.53
C SER A 117 -2.28 -4.86 40.52
N LYS A 118 -2.08 -5.07 39.21
CA LYS A 118 -2.67 -4.23 38.14
C LYS A 118 -3.12 -5.06 36.94
N ARG A 119 -4.28 -4.69 36.36
CA ARG A 119 -4.84 -5.35 35.17
C ARG A 119 -3.98 -5.09 33.93
N ARG A 120 -3.75 -6.13 33.11
CA ARG A 120 -3.11 -5.99 31.79
C ARG A 120 -3.98 -5.14 30.87
N THR A 121 -3.36 -4.18 30.20
CA THR A 121 -3.99 -3.29 29.23
C THR A 121 -3.21 -3.32 27.91
N TRP A 122 -3.95 -3.32 26.81
CA TRP A 122 -3.36 -3.32 25.47
C TRP A 122 -3.16 -1.86 25.04
N ARG A 123 -1.92 -1.50 24.66
CA ARG A 123 -1.67 -0.25 23.95
C ARG A 123 -1.35 -0.58 22.50
N LYS A 124 -2.13 0.00 21.58
CA LYS A 124 -1.84 -0.02 20.14
C LYS A 124 -0.84 1.09 19.85
N PHE A 125 0.28 0.73 19.25
CA PHE A 125 1.26 1.69 18.76
C PHE A 125 1.58 1.37 17.30
N HIS A 126 2.01 2.39 16.57
CA HIS A 126 2.51 2.24 15.21
C HIS A 126 4.01 2.49 15.23
N LEU A 127 4.75 1.74 14.42
CA LEU A 127 6.20 1.86 14.32
C LEU A 127 6.59 1.98 12.86
N ALA A 128 7.64 2.74 12.58
CA ALA A 128 8.27 2.76 11.27
C ALA A 128 9.78 2.62 11.46
N VAL A 129 10.39 1.81 10.61
CA VAL A 129 11.84 1.55 10.63
C VAL A 129 12.46 2.25 9.43
N ASN A 130 13.52 3.00 9.65
CA ASN A 130 14.34 3.53 8.58
C ASN A 130 15.25 2.41 8.04
N ALA A 131 15.16 2.15 6.74
CA ALA A 131 15.86 1.07 6.08
C ALA A 131 17.40 1.24 6.04
N SER A 132 17.92 2.48 6.11
CA SER A 132 19.35 2.76 5.96
C SER A 132 20.14 2.44 7.24
N ASN A 133 19.57 2.78 8.40
CA ASN A 133 20.24 2.71 9.70
C ASN A 133 19.54 1.74 10.69
N GLN A 134 18.37 1.21 10.34
CA GLN A 134 17.54 0.34 11.18
C GLN A 134 17.05 0.99 12.48
N ASP A 135 17.19 2.31 12.60
CA ASP A 135 16.54 3.08 13.64
C ASP A 135 15.03 3.05 13.38
N PHE A 136 14.24 3.21 14.44
CA PHE A 136 12.81 3.18 14.32
C PHE A 136 12.15 4.24 15.18
N VAL A 137 11.04 4.76 14.69
CA VAL A 137 10.16 5.64 15.45
C VAL A 137 8.95 4.87 15.90
N VAL A 138 8.53 5.10 17.12
CA VAL A 138 7.27 4.61 17.67
C VAL A 138 6.35 5.80 17.89
N VAL A 139 5.10 5.69 17.42
CA VAL A 139 4.04 6.64 17.70
C VAL A 139 2.90 5.95 18.45
N TRP A 140 2.35 6.64 19.45
CA TRP A 140 1.30 6.09 20.29
C TRP A 140 0.32 7.16 20.76
N GLN A 141 -0.84 6.70 21.22
CA GLN A 141 -1.84 7.50 21.89
C GLN A 141 -1.55 7.54 23.40
N ASP A 142 -1.56 8.73 23.98
CA ASP A 142 -1.30 8.92 25.41
C ASP A 142 -2.29 9.94 26.00
N ASP A 143 -2.87 9.60 27.13
CA ASP A 143 -3.91 10.35 27.84
C ASP A 143 -3.40 10.99 29.13
N ARG A 144 -2.08 11.05 29.33
CA ARG A 144 -1.44 11.57 30.56
C ARG A 144 -1.87 12.99 30.95
N ASP A 145 -2.28 13.80 29.98
CA ASP A 145 -2.70 15.19 30.17
C ASP A 145 -4.23 15.35 30.22
N GLY A 146 -4.96 14.24 30.32
CA GLY A 146 -6.42 14.18 30.43
C GLY A 146 -7.18 14.07 29.10
N TRP A 147 -6.50 14.27 27.98
CA TRP A 147 -7.01 14.10 26.61
C TRP A 147 -6.07 13.20 25.84
N VAL A 148 -6.60 12.44 24.87
CA VAL A 148 -5.75 11.57 24.07
C VAL A 148 -4.95 12.41 23.08
N ASP A 149 -3.62 12.38 23.23
CA ASP A 149 -2.66 13.04 22.36
C ASP A 149 -1.77 12.02 21.65
N ILE A 150 -1.12 12.46 20.58
CA ILE A 150 -0.17 11.65 19.81
C ILE A 150 1.24 11.96 20.27
N TYR A 151 1.94 10.95 20.74
CA TYR A 151 3.34 11.05 21.13
C TYR A 151 4.24 10.21 20.21
N ALA A 152 5.49 10.64 20.07
CA ALA A 152 6.51 9.96 19.29
C ALA A 152 7.84 9.85 20.05
N ARG A 153 8.61 8.80 19.74
CA ARG A 153 9.99 8.63 20.20
C ARG A 153 10.79 7.82 19.21
N VAL A 154 12.03 8.23 18.96
CA VAL A 154 12.97 7.52 18.10
C VAL A 154 13.87 6.65 18.96
N TYR A 155 14.14 5.44 18.46
CA TYR A 155 15.02 4.45 19.02
C TYR A 155 16.01 4.02 17.96
N ASN A 156 17.21 3.66 18.38
CA ASN A 156 18.15 2.99 17.48
C ASN A 156 17.81 1.50 17.34
N TYR A 157 18.49 0.80 16.44
CA TYR A 157 18.32 -0.65 16.23
C TYR A 157 18.57 -1.53 17.46
N LYS A 158 19.21 -0.99 18.52
CA LYS A 158 19.41 -1.66 19.82
C LYS A 158 18.28 -1.38 20.82
N CYS A 159 17.20 -0.73 20.39
CA CYS A 159 16.09 -0.28 21.23
C CYS A 159 16.49 0.76 22.27
N GLU A 160 17.57 1.51 22.04
CA GLU A 160 17.99 2.60 22.92
C GLU A 160 17.34 3.90 22.44
N PRO A 161 16.71 4.68 23.35
CA PRO A 161 16.02 5.89 22.94
C PRO A 161 17.01 6.97 22.48
N GLN A 162 16.75 7.54 21.31
CA GLN A 162 17.56 8.61 20.72
C GLN A 162 16.95 10.00 20.96
N THR A 163 15.65 10.07 21.26
CA THR A 163 14.93 11.30 21.57
C THR A 163 14.16 11.20 22.89
N PRO A 164 13.76 12.33 23.51
CA PRO A 164 12.70 12.34 24.50
C PRO A 164 11.35 11.95 23.87
N GLU A 165 10.33 11.74 24.71
CA GLU A 165 8.96 11.63 24.23
C GLU A 165 8.46 13.02 23.81
N VAL A 166 8.01 13.14 22.56
CA VAL A 166 7.56 14.42 21.98
C VAL A 166 6.08 14.32 21.62
N LYS A 167 5.29 15.31 22.04
CA LYS A 167 3.89 15.45 21.59
C LYS A 167 3.89 15.93 20.13
N VAL A 168 3.25 15.18 19.25
CA VAL A 168 3.24 15.44 17.80
C VAL A 168 2.16 16.46 17.42
N ASN A 169 0.97 16.34 17.99
CA ASN A 169 -0.19 17.20 17.74
C ASN A 169 -0.18 18.45 18.65
N GLU A 170 0.92 19.21 18.70
CA GLU A 170 1.00 20.45 19.49
C GLU A 170 0.16 21.58 18.87
N ASP A 171 -1.16 21.48 19.03
CA ASP A 171 -2.13 22.47 18.54
C ASP A 171 -2.78 23.29 19.67
N GLY A 172 -2.50 22.93 20.93
CA GLY A 172 -3.09 23.57 22.11
C GLY A 172 -4.56 23.18 22.36
N ILE A 173 -5.10 22.23 21.59
CA ILE A 173 -6.50 21.79 21.67
C ILE A 173 -6.63 20.67 22.69
N LYS A 174 -7.71 20.73 23.48
CA LYS A 174 -8.04 19.76 24.53
C LYS A 174 -9.13 18.80 24.07
N LEU A 175 -8.83 18.02 23.03
CA LEU A 175 -9.71 17.00 22.45
C LEU A 175 -8.89 15.80 22.00
N ASP A 176 -9.57 14.66 21.82
CA ASP A 176 -8.92 13.40 21.51
C ASP A 176 -8.41 13.34 20.06
N HIS A 177 -7.13 13.04 19.92
CA HIS A 177 -6.43 12.73 18.69
C HIS A 177 -6.08 11.24 18.69
N ILE A 178 -6.49 10.52 17.65
CA ILE A 178 -6.49 9.06 17.69
C ILE A 178 -5.92 8.44 16.41
N LEU A 179 -5.64 7.12 16.49
CA LEU A 179 -5.19 6.32 15.34
C LEU A 179 -3.96 6.90 14.61
N PRO A 180 -2.85 7.19 15.32
CA PRO A 180 -1.64 7.68 14.67
C PRO A 180 -1.00 6.61 13.81
N VAL A 181 -0.50 7.00 12.65
CA VAL A 181 0.30 6.18 11.73
C VAL A 181 1.56 6.94 11.37
N VAL A 182 2.64 6.22 11.10
CA VAL A 182 3.96 6.83 10.88
C VAL A 182 4.69 6.18 9.72
N SER A 183 5.49 6.97 9.00
CA SER A 183 6.51 6.51 8.07
C SER A 183 7.83 7.22 8.37
N PHE A 184 8.96 6.52 8.21
CA PHE A 184 10.28 7.01 8.57
C PHE A 184 11.31 6.63 7.50
N THR A 185 11.97 7.64 6.95
CA THR A 185 13.04 7.50 5.96
C THR A 185 14.17 8.46 6.28
N ASP A 186 15.25 8.42 5.50
CA ASP A 186 16.39 9.33 5.65
C ASP A 186 16.01 10.81 5.45
N ALA A 187 14.94 11.09 4.71
CA ALA A 187 14.46 12.44 4.50
C ALA A 187 13.69 13.00 5.72
N GLY A 188 13.08 12.13 6.53
CA GLY A 188 12.33 12.55 7.71
C GLY A 188 11.26 11.56 8.17
N ILE A 189 10.48 12.00 9.15
CA ILE A 189 9.41 11.24 9.79
C ILE A 189 8.08 11.92 9.49
N ALA A 190 7.16 11.21 8.83
CA ALA A 190 5.80 11.70 8.59
C ALA A 190 4.84 10.96 9.50
N VAL A 191 4.10 11.71 10.34
CA VAL A 191 3.08 11.17 11.25
C VAL A 191 1.73 11.72 10.82
N ALA A 192 0.76 10.85 10.61
CA ALA A 192 -0.64 11.22 10.35
C ALA A 192 -1.56 10.64 11.43
N TRP A 193 -2.65 11.33 11.74
CA TRP A 193 -3.61 10.92 12.76
C TRP A 193 -5.03 11.35 12.39
N GLN A 194 -6.00 10.74 13.06
CA GLN A 194 -7.37 11.22 13.08
C GLN A 194 -7.51 12.29 14.16
N ASP A 195 -8.02 13.44 13.76
CA ASP A 195 -8.12 14.64 14.55
C ASP A 195 -9.59 14.96 14.82
N ASN A 196 -10.02 14.92 16.09
CA ASN A 196 -11.42 15.16 16.46
C ASN A 196 -11.66 16.58 16.98
N ARG A 197 -10.81 17.56 16.62
CA ARG A 197 -10.94 18.95 17.11
C ARG A 197 -12.30 19.60 16.82
N ASP A 198 -12.93 19.21 15.72
CA ASP A 198 -14.25 19.70 15.31
C ASP A 198 -15.39 18.74 15.69
N GLY A 199 -15.08 17.78 16.57
CA GLY A 199 -15.99 16.73 17.06
C GLY A 199 -15.86 15.41 16.28
N VAL A 200 -16.21 14.29 16.93
CA VAL A 200 -16.05 12.93 16.37
C VAL A 200 -16.86 12.71 15.08
N THR A 201 -17.93 13.48 14.86
CA THR A 201 -18.76 13.44 13.65
C THR A 201 -18.19 14.27 12.49
N LYS A 202 -17.14 15.06 12.74
CA LYS A 202 -16.40 15.88 11.78
C LYS A 202 -14.89 15.64 11.92
N ALA A 203 -14.51 14.41 12.25
CA ALA A 203 -13.10 14.07 12.40
C ALA A 203 -12.38 14.29 11.07
N ASP A 204 -11.20 14.89 11.16
CA ASP A 204 -10.32 15.18 10.02
C ASP A 204 -9.09 14.30 10.07
N ILE A 205 -8.36 14.23 8.96
CA ILE A 205 -7.02 13.65 8.93
C ILE A 205 -6.00 14.79 8.96
N TYR A 206 -5.12 14.77 9.94
CA TYR A 206 -4.00 15.69 10.04
C TYR A 206 -2.68 14.94 9.94
N PHE A 207 -1.63 15.66 9.56
CA PHE A 207 -0.28 15.16 9.61
C PHE A 207 0.73 16.23 10.03
N ARG A 208 1.91 15.77 10.46
CA ARG A 208 3.08 16.60 10.72
C ARG A 208 4.31 15.91 10.14
N TYR A 209 5.16 16.69 9.47
CA TYR A 209 6.45 16.21 8.98
C TYR A 209 7.56 16.70 9.92
N LEU A 210 8.41 15.77 10.34
CA LEU A 210 9.37 15.93 11.43
C LEU A 210 10.76 15.51 10.95
N LYS A 211 11.80 16.11 11.54
CA LYS A 211 13.17 15.65 11.40
C LYS A 211 13.40 14.41 12.27
N TYR A 212 14.58 13.79 12.14
CA TYR A 212 15.00 12.65 12.97
C TYR A 212 14.93 12.93 14.48
N ASP A 213 15.27 14.16 14.90
CA ASP A 213 15.21 14.59 16.30
C ASP A 213 13.78 14.91 16.80
N LEU A 214 12.76 14.62 15.98
CA LEU A 214 11.35 14.95 16.18
C LEU A 214 11.04 16.46 16.24
N SER A 215 11.97 17.33 15.84
CA SER A 215 11.66 18.74 15.61
C SER A 215 10.80 18.92 14.36
N PRO A 216 9.82 19.85 14.37
CA PRO A 216 8.92 20.05 13.25
C PRO A 216 9.61 20.64 12.02
N ILE A 217 9.39 20.00 10.87
CA ILE A 217 9.60 20.61 9.55
C ILE A 217 8.36 21.43 9.17
N THR A 218 7.16 20.91 9.48
CA THR A 218 5.89 21.59 9.25
C THR A 218 5.10 21.80 10.55
N PRO A 219 4.16 22.76 10.57
CA PRO A 219 3.05 22.70 11.51
C PRO A 219 2.15 21.48 11.22
N SER A 220 1.18 21.21 12.09
CA SER A 220 0.10 20.27 11.80
C SER A 220 -0.72 20.77 10.60
N LYS A 221 -0.90 19.92 9.60
CA LYS A 221 -1.62 20.24 8.35
C LYS A 221 -2.77 19.25 8.15
N ARG A 222 -3.94 19.76 7.79
CA ARG A 222 -5.08 18.93 7.38
C ARG A 222 -4.81 18.31 6.00
N VAL A 223 -5.18 17.04 5.83
CA VAL A 223 -5.01 16.27 4.59
C VAL A 223 -6.24 16.37 3.70
N ASN A 224 -7.42 16.19 4.28
CA ASN A 224 -8.69 16.27 3.57
C ASN A 224 -9.08 17.73 3.26
N GLY A 225 -9.68 17.92 2.08
CA GLY A 225 -10.23 19.22 1.66
C GLY A 225 -11.65 19.48 2.18
N ASP A 226 -12.46 18.44 2.33
CA ASP A 226 -13.85 18.54 2.81
C ASP A 226 -13.89 18.60 4.34
N VAL A 227 -14.61 19.58 4.91
CA VAL A 227 -14.65 19.86 6.37
C VAL A 227 -16.01 19.54 7.00
N GLU A 228 -16.99 19.12 6.20
CA GLU A 228 -18.33 18.83 6.70
C GLU A 228 -18.54 17.35 6.98
N ALA A 229 -17.83 16.47 6.27
CA ALA A 229 -17.87 15.04 6.51
C ALA A 229 -16.80 14.58 7.49
N LYS A 230 -16.97 13.34 7.95
CA LYS A 230 -16.00 12.64 8.79
C LYS A 230 -14.99 11.84 7.95
N HIS A 231 -13.76 11.85 8.42
CA HIS A 231 -12.59 11.24 7.81
C HIS A 231 -11.82 10.42 8.85
N PHE A 232 -11.51 9.16 8.54
CA PHE A 232 -11.00 8.22 9.53
C PHE A 232 -9.91 7.30 8.98
N SER A 233 -9.22 6.63 9.91
CA SER A 233 -8.29 5.52 9.61
C SER A 233 -7.23 5.90 8.58
N PRO A 234 -6.34 6.86 8.90
CA PRO A 234 -5.25 7.20 8.00
C PRO A 234 -4.28 6.03 7.84
N ALA A 235 -3.65 5.96 6.67
CA ALA A 235 -2.50 5.13 6.36
C ALA A 235 -1.48 5.99 5.63
N ILE A 236 -0.20 5.77 5.87
CA ILE A 236 0.87 6.59 5.30
C ILE A 236 2.03 5.72 4.80
N ALA A 237 2.63 6.13 3.68
CA ALA A 237 3.89 5.58 3.19
C ALA A 237 4.74 6.70 2.60
N ALA A 238 6.03 6.68 2.91
CA ALA A 238 7.02 7.60 2.39
C ALA A 238 8.04 6.88 1.51
N SER A 239 8.68 7.63 0.63
CA SER A 239 9.86 7.21 -0.12
C SER A 239 11.13 7.76 0.53
N ASP A 240 12.27 7.14 0.21
CA ASP A 240 13.59 7.56 0.74
C ASP A 240 13.95 9.01 0.36
N SER A 241 13.30 9.57 -0.67
CA SER A 241 13.48 10.96 -1.11
C SER A 241 12.55 11.97 -0.43
N GLY A 242 11.77 11.55 0.57
CA GLY A 242 10.89 12.41 1.36
C GLY A 242 9.49 12.65 0.80
N TYR A 243 9.16 12.07 -0.37
CA TYR A 243 7.79 12.08 -0.87
C TYR A 243 6.95 11.12 -0.04
N PHE A 244 5.66 11.41 0.14
CA PHE A 244 4.78 10.51 0.86
C PHE A 244 3.34 10.60 0.36
N THR A 245 2.59 9.52 0.60
CA THR A 245 1.16 9.46 0.31
C THR A 245 0.42 9.09 1.58
N ILE A 246 -0.66 9.80 1.86
CA ILE A 246 -1.61 9.49 2.94
C ILE A 246 -2.90 9.01 2.30
N ALA A 247 -3.41 7.86 2.72
CA ALA A 247 -4.72 7.33 2.35
C ALA A 247 -5.66 7.29 3.57
N TRP A 248 -6.96 7.49 3.37
CA TRP A 248 -7.94 7.50 4.46
C TRP A 248 -9.34 7.13 3.98
N ILE A 249 -10.26 6.92 4.92
CA ILE A 249 -11.69 6.74 4.64
C ILE A 249 -12.37 8.11 4.75
N SER A 250 -13.12 8.53 3.74
CA SER A 250 -13.93 9.76 3.73
C SER A 250 -15.40 9.44 3.51
N TYR A 251 -16.27 10.08 4.30
CA TYR A 251 -17.74 9.95 4.16
C TYR A 251 -18.36 11.10 3.35
N GLN A 252 -17.54 11.90 2.65
CA GLN A 252 -17.99 13.12 1.95
C GLN A 252 -19.03 12.91 0.85
N ASN A 253 -19.10 11.71 0.27
CA ASN A 253 -20.04 11.42 -0.82
C ASN A 253 -21.29 10.67 -0.35
N HIS A 254 -21.17 9.82 0.68
CA HIS A 254 -22.25 8.96 1.17
C HIS A 254 -21.89 8.25 2.48
N ALA A 255 -22.90 7.72 3.16
CA ALA A 255 -22.79 7.07 4.47
C ALA A 255 -21.94 5.79 4.52
N TYR A 256 -21.52 5.21 3.39
CA TYR A 256 -20.71 4.00 3.36
C TYR A 256 -19.20 4.23 3.48
N GLY A 257 -18.73 5.45 3.20
CA GLY A 257 -17.31 5.80 3.15
C GLY A 257 -16.61 5.34 1.87
N ASP A 258 -15.82 6.24 1.29
CA ASP A 258 -14.92 6.02 0.16
C ASP A 258 -13.47 6.05 0.62
N ILE A 259 -12.56 5.47 -0.16
CA ILE A 259 -11.12 5.63 0.09
C ILE A 259 -10.62 6.83 -0.69
N TYR A 260 -9.87 7.70 -0.02
CA TYR A 260 -9.18 8.81 -0.62
C TYR A 260 -7.68 8.72 -0.37
N ALA A 261 -6.90 9.39 -1.22
CA ALA A 261 -5.47 9.54 -1.03
C ALA A 261 -4.98 10.94 -1.44
N GLN A 262 -3.92 11.41 -0.81
CA GLN A 262 -3.23 12.65 -1.13
C GLN A 262 -1.73 12.40 -1.19
N ARG A 263 -1.11 12.88 -2.26
CA ARG A 263 0.34 12.85 -2.46
C ARG A 263 0.96 14.13 -1.92
N TYR A 264 2.16 14.00 -1.39
CA TYR A 264 2.97 15.11 -0.93
C TYR A 264 4.39 15.00 -1.49
N ASP A 265 4.97 16.16 -1.81
CA ASP A 265 6.39 16.24 -2.13
C ASP A 265 7.26 16.23 -0.87
N ARG A 266 8.58 16.30 -1.07
CA ARG A 266 9.59 16.30 0.00
C ARG A 266 9.50 17.49 0.96
N ASP A 267 8.84 18.57 0.54
CA ASP A 267 8.62 19.77 1.32
C ASP A 267 7.22 19.76 1.97
N ALA A 268 6.55 18.60 1.93
CA ALA A 268 5.20 18.37 2.42
C ALA A 268 4.13 19.27 1.77
N ASN A 269 4.33 19.67 0.51
CA ASN A 269 3.31 20.31 -0.30
C ASN A 269 2.44 19.28 -1.02
N ALA A 270 1.14 19.54 -1.07
CA ALA A 270 0.19 18.66 -1.74
C ALA A 270 0.44 18.65 -3.25
N ILE A 271 0.66 17.46 -3.81
CA ILE A 271 0.77 17.24 -5.25
C ILE A 271 -0.63 16.96 -5.80
N ASN A 272 -1.21 17.96 -6.47
CA ASN A 272 -2.60 17.94 -6.99
C ASN A 272 -3.66 17.78 -5.88
N GLN A 273 -4.91 17.61 -6.30
CA GLN A 273 -6.07 17.45 -5.41
C GLN A 273 -6.17 16.04 -4.80
N ASN A 274 -6.99 15.91 -3.75
CA ASN A 274 -7.32 14.62 -3.16
C ASN A 274 -7.91 13.68 -4.21
N ILE A 275 -7.48 12.42 -4.19
CA ILE A 275 -7.84 11.41 -5.18
C ILE A 275 -8.83 10.43 -4.58
N LYS A 276 -10.04 10.32 -5.13
CA LYS A 276 -10.96 9.22 -4.81
C LYS A 276 -10.41 7.91 -5.40
N VAL A 277 -10.14 6.94 -4.54
CA VAL A 277 -9.43 5.71 -4.88
C VAL A 277 -10.36 4.64 -5.42
N ASN A 278 -11.48 4.38 -4.74
CA ASN A 278 -12.47 3.41 -5.19
C ASN A 278 -13.39 4.02 -6.27
N LEU A 279 -13.75 3.22 -7.27
CA LEU A 279 -14.58 3.65 -8.41
C LEU A 279 -15.89 2.87 -8.49
N SER A 280 -16.37 2.36 -7.36
CA SER A 280 -17.61 1.60 -7.29
C SER A 280 -18.78 2.47 -7.77
N ILE A 281 -19.51 1.97 -8.77
CA ILE A 281 -20.66 2.66 -9.36
C ILE A 281 -21.80 2.75 -8.34
N THR A 282 -21.92 1.73 -7.48
CA THR A 282 -22.83 1.70 -6.34
C THR A 282 -22.07 1.93 -5.03
N PRO A 283 -22.65 2.65 -4.06
CA PRO A 283 -22.04 2.82 -2.75
C PRO A 283 -21.80 1.48 -2.06
N VAL A 284 -20.55 1.23 -1.68
CA VAL A 284 -20.11 0.04 -0.94
C VAL A 284 -19.27 0.46 0.25
N ALA A 285 -19.32 -0.30 1.33
CA ALA A 285 -18.56 0.04 2.52
C ALA A 285 -17.07 -0.26 2.29
N CYS A 286 -16.25 0.80 2.26
CA CYS A 286 -14.80 0.69 2.17
C CYS A 286 -14.14 0.88 3.55
N ARG A 287 -13.17 0.01 3.90
CA ARG A 287 -12.53 0.00 5.23
C ARG A 287 -11.02 -0.28 5.15
N ILE A 288 -10.30 0.18 6.17
CA ILE A 288 -8.91 -0.15 6.47
C ILE A 288 -8.00 0.04 5.24
N PRO A 289 -7.79 1.28 4.78
CA PRO A 289 -6.84 1.53 3.71
C PRO A 289 -5.42 1.19 4.17
N SER A 290 -4.61 0.71 3.24
CA SER A 290 -3.15 0.64 3.35
C SER A 290 -2.56 1.25 2.08
N VAL A 291 -1.35 1.77 2.18
CA VAL A 291 -0.65 2.47 1.10
C VAL A 291 0.81 2.09 1.09
N THR A 292 1.41 2.00 -0.10
CA THR A 292 2.86 1.83 -0.29
C THR A 292 3.31 2.66 -1.49
N MET A 293 4.52 3.21 -1.40
CA MET A 293 5.11 4.07 -2.42
C MET A 293 5.88 3.25 -3.45
N GLY A 294 5.82 3.66 -4.71
CA GLY A 294 6.71 3.17 -5.74
C GLY A 294 8.11 3.77 -5.64
N ILE A 295 9.08 3.09 -6.26
CA ILE A 295 10.49 3.51 -6.32
C ILE A 295 10.70 4.85 -7.04
N ASP A 296 9.73 5.29 -7.82
CA ASP A 296 9.76 6.56 -8.57
C ASP A 296 9.36 7.77 -7.71
N ASN A 297 9.18 7.58 -6.40
CA ASN A 297 8.80 8.59 -5.41
C ASN A 297 7.40 9.21 -5.58
N VAL A 298 6.61 8.83 -6.58
CA VAL A 298 5.32 9.50 -6.85
C VAL A 298 4.20 8.49 -7.10
N SER A 299 4.50 7.37 -7.74
CA SER A 299 3.51 6.30 -7.87
C SER A 299 3.23 5.67 -6.50
N PHE A 300 2.03 5.14 -6.34
CA PHE A 300 1.67 4.42 -5.12
C PHE A 300 0.66 3.33 -5.41
N TRP A 301 0.69 2.31 -4.56
CA TRP A 301 -0.37 1.33 -4.44
C TRP A 301 -1.17 1.60 -3.19
N THR A 302 -2.48 1.38 -3.26
CA THR A 302 -3.32 1.34 -2.08
C THR A 302 -4.23 0.14 -2.14
N SER A 303 -4.48 -0.46 -0.97
CA SER A 303 -5.40 -1.58 -0.79
C SER A 303 -6.42 -1.26 0.28
N TRP A 304 -7.63 -1.81 0.16
CA TRP A 304 -8.71 -1.61 1.13
C TRP A 304 -9.68 -2.80 1.13
N ALA A 305 -10.46 -2.94 2.19
CA ALA A 305 -11.57 -3.90 2.24
C ALA A 305 -12.86 -3.26 1.71
N ASP A 306 -13.61 -3.98 0.88
CA ASP A 306 -14.86 -3.55 0.23
C ASP A 306 -15.96 -4.61 0.42
N SER A 307 -17.17 -4.21 0.82
CA SER A 307 -18.28 -5.13 1.16
C SER A 307 -19.09 -5.72 -0.01
N GLN A 308 -18.77 -5.43 -1.28
CA GLN A 308 -19.46 -6.02 -2.44
C GLN A 308 -21.01 -5.87 -2.44
N ASN A 309 -21.57 -4.67 -2.31
CA ASN A 309 -23.03 -4.42 -2.29
C ASN A 309 -23.83 -5.22 -1.25
N THR A 310 -23.19 -6.02 -0.39
CA THR A 310 -23.80 -6.78 0.70
C THR A 310 -23.11 -6.40 2.00
N SER A 311 -23.76 -6.55 3.15
CA SER A 311 -23.23 -6.08 4.43
C SER A 311 -22.30 -7.08 5.12
N LEU A 312 -22.12 -8.29 4.58
CA LEU A 312 -21.55 -9.42 5.32
C LEU A 312 -20.29 -10.06 4.70
N MET A 313 -19.83 -9.62 3.52
CA MET A 313 -18.63 -10.17 2.88
C MET A 313 -17.69 -9.07 2.40
N TYR A 314 -16.49 -8.99 2.99
CA TYR A 314 -15.45 -8.07 2.55
C TYR A 314 -14.46 -8.76 1.60
N GLN A 315 -14.07 -8.05 0.55
CA GLN A 315 -12.96 -8.43 -0.32
C GLN A 315 -11.84 -7.39 -0.24
N ILE A 316 -10.60 -7.86 -0.37
CA ILE A 316 -9.45 -6.97 -0.48
C ILE A 316 -9.34 -6.45 -1.91
N ARG A 317 -9.44 -5.14 -2.08
CA ARG A 317 -9.19 -4.43 -3.34
C ARG A 317 -7.82 -3.80 -3.30
N ALA A 318 -7.24 -3.56 -4.47
CA ALA A 318 -6.05 -2.75 -4.59
C ALA A 318 -6.12 -1.91 -5.86
N ARG A 319 -5.44 -0.75 -5.87
CA ARG A 319 -5.32 0.09 -7.05
C ARG A 319 -3.95 0.75 -7.08
N TYR A 320 -3.37 0.75 -8.27
CA TYR A 320 -2.14 1.45 -8.60
C TYR A 320 -2.47 2.85 -9.14
N PHE A 321 -1.66 3.83 -8.73
CA PHE A 321 -1.70 5.19 -9.24
C PHE A 321 -0.31 5.58 -9.74
N ASP A 322 -0.21 5.87 -11.04
CA ASP A 322 1.04 6.29 -11.68
C ASP A 322 1.43 7.73 -11.34
N LYS A 323 2.68 8.12 -11.63
CA LYS A 323 3.23 9.45 -11.38
C LYS A 323 2.46 10.58 -12.07
N ASN A 324 1.82 10.32 -13.22
CA ASN A 324 1.11 11.31 -14.03
C ASN A 324 -0.42 11.21 -13.88
N PRO A 325 -1.10 12.15 -13.21
CA PRO A 325 -2.54 12.08 -12.93
C PRO A 325 -3.47 12.36 -14.13
N GLY A 326 -2.93 12.61 -15.34
CA GLY A 326 -3.70 13.01 -16.52
C GLY A 326 -4.00 11.93 -17.55
N GLN A 327 -3.37 10.75 -17.46
CA GLN A 327 -3.70 9.63 -18.34
C GLN A 327 -4.66 8.72 -17.58
N ARG A 328 -5.85 8.46 -18.14
CA ARG A 328 -6.79 7.44 -17.64
C ARG A 328 -6.11 6.06 -17.67
N ALA A 329 -5.27 5.78 -16.69
CA ALA A 329 -4.73 4.47 -16.39
C ALA A 329 -5.13 4.11 -14.97
N GLY A 330 -6.42 4.25 -14.65
CA GLY A 330 -7.03 3.41 -13.65
C GLY A 330 -6.98 1.96 -14.15
N ARG A 331 -5.82 1.32 -14.07
CA ARG A 331 -5.72 -0.13 -14.26
C ARG A 331 -6.27 -0.76 -12.98
N HIS A 332 -7.48 -1.30 -13.08
CA HIS A 332 -8.24 -1.83 -11.95
C HIS A 332 -7.72 -3.22 -11.56
N LEU A 333 -7.09 -3.35 -10.39
CA LEU A 333 -6.73 -4.65 -9.84
C LEU A 333 -7.87 -5.21 -9.00
N TRP A 334 -8.48 -6.29 -9.49
CA TRP A 334 -9.32 -7.14 -8.66
C TRP A 334 -8.42 -8.21 -8.03
N ALA A 335 -8.18 -8.08 -6.73
CA ALA A 335 -7.85 -9.24 -5.91
C ALA A 335 -9.17 -9.80 -5.37
N VAL A 336 -9.40 -11.08 -5.61
CA VAL A 336 -10.26 -11.90 -4.75
C VAL A 336 -9.26 -12.85 -4.10
N LEU A 337 -9.03 -12.64 -2.81
CA LEU A 337 -8.34 -13.63 -1.97
C LEU A 337 -9.36 -14.67 -1.52
#